data_AF-A0A840SMX3-F1
#
_entry.id   AF-A0A840SMX3-F1
#
_cell.length_a   1.000
_cell.length_b   1.000
_cell.length_c   1.000
_cell.angle_alpha   90.00
_cell.angle_beta   90.00
_cell.angle_gamma   90.00
#
_symmetry.space_group_name_H-M   'P 1'
#
loop_
_entity.id
_entity.type
_entity.pdbx_description
1 polymer ?
#
loop_
_entity_poly.entity_id
_entity_poly.type
_entity_poly.pdbx_seq_one_letter_code
_entity_poly.pdbx_strand_id
1 'polypeptide(L)'
;MWLSEHLDAVDPSRAATLLGDLAAAYEETPRMIANRAAQIAAETAGDPPADRLLDDLSWSTQSTRSFGAVAQNYLVLRRLGHSHASAIETLHAALGEQG
;
A
#
# COMPACT_ATOMS: atom_id res chain seq x y z
N MET A 1 1.52 -4.17 19.39
CA MET A 1 0.28 -3.89 18.63
C MET A 1 0.73 -3.00 17.49
N TRP A 2 1.09 -3.58 16.34
CA TRP A 2 1.92 -2.90 15.33
C TRP A 2 1.34 -1.57 14.82
N LEU A 3 0.00 -1.52 14.68
CA LEU A 3 -0.74 -0.31 14.31
C LEU A 3 -0.50 0.86 15.26
N SER A 4 -0.31 0.64 16.57
CA SER A 4 0.02 1.72 17.52
C SER A 4 1.47 2.16 17.40
N GLU A 5 2.41 1.20 17.33
CA GLU A 5 3.84 1.49 17.41
C GLU A 5 4.43 2.11 16.12
N HIS A 6 3.79 1.90 14.96
CA HIS A 6 4.25 2.43 13.67
C HIS A 6 3.35 3.53 13.09
N LEU A 7 2.12 3.70 13.59
CA LEU A 7 1.35 4.93 13.37
C LEU A 7 1.66 6.01 14.40
N ASP A 8 2.41 5.77 15.48
CA ASP A 8 2.86 6.86 16.36
C ASP A 8 3.66 7.94 15.60
N ALA A 9 4.21 7.61 14.43
CA ALA A 9 4.87 8.55 13.51
C ALA A 9 3.93 9.20 12.46
N VAL A 10 2.71 8.70 12.29
CA VAL A 10 1.73 9.18 11.30
C VAL A 10 0.52 9.76 12.04
N ASP A 11 0.10 10.97 11.68
CA ASP A 11 -1.13 11.54 12.24
C ASP A 11 -2.29 10.52 12.11
N PRO A 12 -2.92 10.08 13.22
CA PRO A 12 -3.98 9.07 13.19
C PRO A 12 -5.16 9.46 12.29
N SER A 13 -5.43 10.76 12.16
CA SER A 13 -6.48 11.30 11.31
C SER A 13 -6.09 11.13 9.82
N ARG A 14 -4.82 11.39 9.48
CA ARG A 14 -4.30 11.16 8.12
C ARG A 14 -4.34 9.68 7.75
N ALA A 15 -3.92 8.81 8.67
CA ALA A 15 -3.99 7.37 8.45
C ALA A 15 -5.43 6.88 8.23
N ALA A 16 -6.38 7.39 9.01
CA ALA A 16 -7.80 7.07 8.84
C ALA A 16 -8.35 7.52 7.48
N THR A 17 -7.99 8.73 7.02
CA THR A 17 -8.36 9.23 5.69
C THR A 17 -7.80 8.33 4.58
N LEU A 18 -6.49 8.05 4.59
CA LEU A 18 -5.86 7.20 3.57
C LEU A 18 -6.47 5.80 3.50
N LEU A 19 -6.76 5.19 4.66
CA LEU A 19 -7.40 3.89 4.72
C LEU A 19 -8.84 3.93 4.19
N GLY A 20 -9.55 5.04 4.38
CA GLY A 20 -10.88 5.27 3.82
C GLY A 20 -10.85 5.39 2.31
N ASP A 21 -9.91 6.16 1.76
CA ASP A 21 -9.74 6.35 0.33
C ASP A 21 -9.36 5.04 -0.36
N LEU A 22 -8.42 4.28 0.22
CA LEU A 22 -8.05 2.95 -0.24
C LEU A 22 -9.21 1.96 -0.19
N ALA A 23 -10.05 1.99 0.86
CA ALA A 23 -11.23 1.14 0.96
C ALA A 23 -12.33 1.50 -0.05
N ALA A 24 -12.31 2.72 -0.60
CA ALA A 24 -13.17 3.11 -1.71
C ALA A 24 -12.58 2.66 -3.07
N ALA A 25 -11.26 2.56 -3.19
CA ALA A 25 -10.56 2.14 -4.41
C ALA A 25 -10.44 0.62 -4.57
N TYR A 26 -10.40 -0.13 -3.46
CA TYR A 26 -10.18 -1.58 -3.42
C TYR A 26 -11.34 -2.34 -2.78
N GLU A 27 -11.48 -3.63 -3.10
CA GLU A 27 -12.56 -4.50 -2.56
C GLU A 27 -12.33 -4.95 -1.11
N GLU A 28 -11.67 -4.11 -0.30
CA GLU A 28 -11.15 -4.49 1.01
C GLU A 28 -11.52 -3.48 2.08
N THR A 29 -11.74 -4.00 3.29
CA THR A 29 -12.02 -3.14 4.44
C THR A 29 -10.77 -2.35 4.87
N PRO A 30 -10.93 -1.18 5.49
CA PRO A 30 -9.81 -0.42 6.06
C PRO A 30 -8.88 -1.25 6.96
N ARG A 31 -9.46 -2.18 7.74
CA ARG A 31 -8.69 -3.10 8.59
C ARG A 31 -7.80 -4.05 7.79
N MET A 32 -8.30 -4.58 6.68
CA MET A 32 -7.52 -5.49 5.82
C MET A 32 -6.36 -4.75 5.16
N ILE A 33 -6.62 -3.54 4.65
CA ILE A 33 -5.61 -2.66 4.05
C ILE A 33 -4.53 -2.31 5.09
N ALA A 34 -4.94 -1.90 6.29
CA ALA A 34 -4.02 -1.58 7.38
C ALA A 34 -3.11 -2.77 7.76
N ASN A 35 -3.68 -3.98 7.86
CA ASN A 35 -2.91 -5.18 8.17
C ASN A 35 -1.90 -5.52 7.06
N ARG A 36 -2.25 -5.27 5.79
CA ARG A 36 -1.37 -5.51 4.66
C ARG A 36 -0.26 -4.47 4.56
N ALA A 37 -0.56 -3.20 4.81
CA ALA A 37 0.45 -2.16 4.95
C ALA A 37 1.42 -2.48 6.09
N ALA A 38 0.91 -3.02 7.21
CA ALA A 38 1.74 -3.50 8.31
C ALA A 38 2.71 -4.61 7.92
N GLN A 39 2.20 -5.59 7.17
CA GLN A 39 3.05 -6.65 6.64
C GLN A 39 4.13 -6.10 5.70
N ILE A 40 3.77 -5.18 4.80
CA ILE A 40 4.73 -4.58 3.87
C ILE A 40 5.84 -3.88 4.64
N ALA A 41 5.49 -3.01 5.58
CA ALA A 41 6.47 -2.27 6.36
C ALA A 41 7.37 -3.21 7.19
N ALA A 42 6.85 -4.32 7.71
CA ALA A 42 7.68 -5.32 8.38
C ALA A 42 8.68 -5.98 7.41
N GLU A 43 8.25 -6.31 6.19
CA GLU A 43 9.10 -6.98 5.19
C GLU A 43 10.12 -6.03 4.53
N THR A 44 9.82 -4.74 4.44
CA THR A 44 10.70 -3.73 3.87
C THR A 44 11.46 -2.91 4.92
N ALA A 45 11.43 -3.34 6.18
CA ALA A 45 12.05 -2.66 7.31
C ALA A 45 11.63 -1.18 7.45
N GLY A 46 10.37 -0.88 7.13
CA GLY A 46 9.79 0.46 7.21
C GLY A 46 10.17 1.39 6.05
N ASP A 47 10.74 0.87 4.96
CA ASP A 47 11.00 1.63 3.74
C ASP A 47 10.01 1.27 2.60
N PRO A 48 9.17 2.20 2.12
CA PRO A 48 9.02 3.58 2.59
C PRO A 48 8.21 3.65 3.91
N PRO A 49 8.12 4.84 4.53
CA PRO A 49 7.16 5.12 5.60
C PRO A 49 5.72 4.75 5.21
N ALA A 50 4.92 4.35 6.20
CA ALA A 50 3.60 3.77 5.97
C ALA A 50 2.59 4.74 5.32
N ASP A 51 2.63 6.02 5.67
CA ASP A 51 1.78 7.05 5.05
C ASP A 51 2.11 7.22 3.57
N ARG A 52 3.40 7.27 3.22
CA ARG A 52 3.86 7.31 1.84
C ARG A 52 3.47 6.05 1.08
N LEU A 53 3.62 4.87 1.68
CA LEU A 53 3.19 3.61 1.05
C LEU A 53 1.69 3.63 0.74
N LEU A 54 0.86 4.06 1.69
CA LEU A 54 -0.59 4.11 1.52
C LEU A 54 -1.00 5.14 0.46
N ASP A 55 -0.37 6.30 0.46
CA ASP A 55 -0.59 7.37 -0.53
C ASP A 55 -0.17 6.90 -1.94
N ASP A 56 1.03 6.35 -2.08
CA ASP A 56 1.55 5.84 -3.34
C ASP A 56 0.77 4.62 -3.85
N LEU A 57 0.01 3.91 -3.00
CA LEU A 57 -0.89 2.82 -3.42
C LEU A 57 -2.35 3.25 -3.55
N SER A 58 -2.68 4.52 -3.32
CA SER A 58 -4.06 5.04 -3.35
C SER A 58 -4.60 5.31 -4.76
N TRP A 59 -3.87 4.91 -5.81
CA TRP A 59 -4.24 5.25 -7.18
C TRP A 59 -5.57 4.62 -7.60
N SER A 60 -6.36 5.40 -8.36
CA SER A 60 -7.64 4.97 -8.91
C SER A 60 -7.43 3.87 -9.96
N THR A 61 -7.80 2.63 -9.63
CA THR A 61 -7.88 1.57 -10.63
C THR A 61 -9.28 1.55 -11.22
N GLN A 62 -9.42 1.67 -12.55
CA GLN A 62 -10.71 1.56 -13.25
C GLN A 62 -11.41 0.20 -13.03
N SER A 63 -10.66 -0.81 -12.60
CA SER A 63 -11.18 -2.09 -12.14
C SER A 63 -11.08 -2.16 -10.63
N THR A 64 -12.16 -2.54 -9.94
CA THR A 64 -12.09 -2.96 -8.54
C THR A 64 -11.14 -4.14 -8.45
N ARG A 65 -9.99 -3.94 -7.79
CA ARG A 65 -8.95 -4.96 -7.61
C ARG A 65 -8.83 -5.26 -6.11
N SER A 66 -8.23 -6.40 -5.78
CA SER A 66 -7.81 -6.67 -4.40
C SER A 66 -6.52 -5.91 -4.11
N PHE A 67 -6.52 -5.07 -3.07
CA PHE A 67 -5.32 -4.44 -2.51
C PHE A 67 -4.26 -5.49 -2.16
N GLY A 68 -4.66 -6.70 -1.77
CA GLY A 68 -3.78 -7.85 -1.55
C GLY A 68 -2.95 -8.27 -2.73
N ALA A 69 -3.54 -8.30 -3.92
CA ALA A 69 -2.81 -8.62 -5.13
C ALA A 69 -1.76 -7.55 -5.43
N VAL A 70 -2.13 -6.27 -5.24
CA VAL A 70 -1.21 -5.14 -5.40
C VAL A 70 -0.07 -5.20 -4.38
N ALA A 71 -0.39 -5.41 -3.09
CA ALA A 71 0.56 -5.57 -2.01
C ALA A 71 1.53 -6.74 -2.25
N GLN A 72 1.02 -7.88 -2.75
CA GLN A 72 1.85 -9.04 -3.06
C GLN A 72 2.81 -8.76 -4.22
N ASN A 73 2.35 -8.12 -5.29
CA ASN A 73 3.20 -7.72 -6.42
C ASN A 73 4.25 -6.70 -6.00
N TYR A 74 3.87 -5.72 -5.18
CA TYR A 74 4.81 -4.77 -4.57
C TYR A 74 5.94 -5.49 -3.83
N LEU A 75 5.59 -6.45 -2.95
CA LEU A 75 6.57 -7.22 -2.19
C LEU A 75 7.47 -8.07 -3.08
N VAL A 76 6.94 -8.66 -4.15
CA VAL A 76 7.75 -9.38 -5.13
C VAL A 76 8.78 -8.45 -5.75
N LEU A 77 8.38 -7.27 -6.21
CA LEU A 77 9.31 -6.29 -6.81
C LEU A 77 10.38 -5.83 -5.81
N ARG A 78 9.99 -5.56 -4.55
CA ARG A 78 10.94 -5.22 -3.47
C ARG A 78 11.94 -6.35 -3.21
N ARG A 79 11.50 -7.61 -3.21
CA ARG A 79 12.37 -8.80 -3.05
C ARG A 79 13.30 -9.02 -4.25
N LEU A 80 12.90 -8.58 -5.43
CA LEU A 80 13.75 -8.56 -6.63
C LEU A 80 14.78 -7.41 -6.63
N GLY A 81 14.79 -6.58 -5.58
CA GLY A 81 15.75 -5.48 -5.41
C GLY A 81 15.28 -4.15 -5.99
N HIS A 82 14.02 -4.03 -6.43
CA HIS A 82 13.49 -2.74 -6.84
C HIS A 82 13.38 -1.79 -5.66
N SER A 83 13.69 -0.51 -5.90
CA SER A 83 13.38 0.56 -4.96
C SER A 83 11.87 0.74 -4.84
N HIS A 84 11.42 1.47 -3.81
CA HIS A 84 10.00 1.82 -3.67
C HIS A 84 9.46 2.48 -4.95
N ALA A 85 10.13 3.53 -5.42
CA ALA A 85 9.72 4.25 -6.63
C ALA A 85 9.66 3.34 -7.86
N SER A 86 10.69 2.51 -8.09
CA SER A 86 10.71 1.59 -9.23
C SER A 86 9.62 0.52 -9.13
N ALA A 87 9.31 0.04 -7.93
CA ALA A 87 8.23 -0.92 -7.72
C ALA A 87 6.85 -0.30 -8.00
N ILE A 88 6.62 0.95 -7.55
CA ILE A 88 5.40 1.72 -7.84
C ILE A 88 5.25 1.99 -9.33
N GLU A 89 6.31 2.46 -10.01
CA GLU A 89 6.30 2.66 -11.46
C GLU A 89 6.00 1.36 -12.23
N THR A 90 6.60 0.25 -11.82
CA THR A 90 6.38 -1.05 -12.46
C THR A 90 4.95 -1.55 -12.25
N LEU A 91 4.41 -1.37 -11.04
CA LEU A 91 3.01 -1.67 -10.74
C LEU A 91 2.07 -0.82 -11.59
N HIS A 92 2.31 0.49 -11.67
CA HIS A 92 1.54 1.40 -12.52
C HIS A 92 1.54 0.98 -13.98
N ALA A 93 2.71 0.64 -14.54
CA ALA A 93 2.80 0.17 -15.92
C ALA A 93 2.01 -1.13 -16.11
N ALA A 94 2.23 -2.14 -15.25
CA ALA A 94 1.56 -3.44 -15.35
C ALA A 94 0.03 -3.37 -15.17
N LEU A 95 -0.44 -2.41 -14.37
CA LEU A 95 -1.85 -2.27 -13.98
C LEU A 95 -2.60 -1.19 -14.76
N GLY A 96 -1.88 -0.24 -15.36
CA GLY A 96 -2.38 0.85 -16.20
C GLY A 96 -2.45 0.49 -17.68
N GLU A 97 -1.62 -0.45 -18.17
CA GLU A 97 -1.72 -0.97 -19.55
C GLU A 97 -2.81 -2.04 -19.74
N GLN A 98 -3.65 -2.28 -18.73
CA GLN A 98 -4.80 -3.19 -18.80
C GLN A 98 -6.17 -2.47 -18.88
N GLY A 99 -6.17 -1.18 -19.22
CA GLY A 99 -7.38 -0.38 -19.48
C GLY A 99 -7.56 -0.09 -20.96
#